data_AF-S3ZAT7-F1
#
_entry.id   AF-S3ZAT7-F1
#
_cell.length_a   1.000
_cell.length_b   1.000
_cell.length_c   1.000
_cell.angle_alpha   90.00
_cell.angle_beta   90.00
_cell.angle_gamma   90.00
#
_symmetry.space_group_name_H-M   'P 1'
#
loop_
_entity.id
_entity.type
_entity.pdbx_description
1 polymer ?
#
loop_
_entity_poly.entity_id
_entity_poly.type
_entity_poly.pdbx_seq_one_letter_code
_entity_poly.pdbx_strand_id
1 'polypeptide(L)'
;MLMRATAVLVSLVAAASVLGLTGAAQAASSGQVVVFSHEFTPLVVHQDPEGCKTLPAGAHELSNLTDKPVRIYSNPFCQGDAMVVQPGYGTHVYPAAGSFSV
;
A
#
# COMPACT_ATOMS: atom_id res chain seq x y z
N MET A 1 -3.35 -47.93 25.84
CA MET A 1 -3.24 -46.50 26.18
C MET A 1 -2.26 -45.75 25.27
N LEU A 2 -1.08 -46.31 24.97
CA LEU A 2 -0.08 -45.71 24.05
C LEU A 2 -0.66 -45.23 22.69
N MET A 3 -1.48 -46.06 22.04
CA MET A 3 -2.05 -45.77 20.70
C MET A 3 -3.02 -44.57 20.69
N ARG A 4 -3.66 -44.26 21.82
CA ARG A 4 -4.55 -43.10 21.95
C ARG A 4 -3.77 -41.80 22.15
N ALA A 5 -2.63 -41.87 22.82
CA ALA A 5 -1.75 -40.72 23.03
C ALA A 5 -1.09 -40.28 21.71
N THR A 6 -0.67 -41.22 20.86
CA THR A 6 -0.09 -40.92 19.53
C THR A 6 -1.10 -40.28 18.59
N ALA A 7 -2.34 -40.75 18.57
CA ALA A 7 -3.39 -40.17 17.72
C ALA A 7 -3.72 -38.71 18.10
N VAL A 8 -3.70 -38.39 19.40
CA VAL A 8 -3.93 -37.03 19.90
C VAL A 8 -2.77 -36.09 19.52
N LEU A 9 -1.53 -36.56 19.67
CA LEU A 9 -0.33 -35.79 19.30
C LEU A 9 -0.24 -35.46 17.81
N VAL A 10 -0.57 -36.41 16.94
CA VAL A 10 -0.57 -36.17 15.48
C VAL A 10 -1.63 -35.14 15.09
N SER A 11 -2.80 -35.17 15.75
CA SER A 11 -3.88 -34.21 15.50
C SER A 11 -3.50 -32.79 15.93
N LEU A 12 -2.75 -32.64 17.02
CA LEU A 12 -2.27 -31.33 17.50
C LEU A 12 -1.22 -30.70 16.57
N VAL A 13 -0.28 -31.49 16.05
CA VAL A 13 0.73 -31.00 15.10
C VAL A 13 0.09 -30.59 13.77
N ALA A 14 -0.92 -31.34 13.29
CA ALA A 14 -1.66 -31.00 12.09
C ALA A 14 -2.51 -29.73 12.23
N ALA A 15 -3.04 -29.43 13.42
CA ALA A 15 -3.79 -28.20 13.66
C ALA A 15 -2.87 -26.95 13.72
N ALA A 16 -1.65 -27.11 14.26
CA ALA A 16 -0.68 -26.02 14.36
C ALA A 16 -0.12 -25.57 13.00
N SER A 17 -0.04 -26.47 12.01
CA SER A 17 0.48 -26.13 10.67
C SER A 17 -0.49 -25.29 9.83
N VAL A 18 -1.79 -25.34 10.09
CA VAL A 18 -2.80 -24.55 9.33
C VAL A 18 -2.90 -23.10 9.84
N LEU A 19 -2.58 -22.87 11.12
CA LEU A 19 -2.64 -21.54 11.73
C LEU A 19 -1.51 -20.60 11.25
N GLY A 20 -0.43 -21.14 10.66
CA GLY A 20 0.66 -20.35 10.10
C GLY A 20 0.39 -19.74 8.72
N LEU A 21 -0.68 -20.18 8.02
CA LEU A 21 -0.99 -19.75 6.65
C LEU A 21 -2.03 -18.62 6.57
N THR A 22 -2.58 -18.15 7.69
CA THR A 22 -3.61 -17.11 7.70
C THR A 22 -3.06 -15.69 7.79
N GLY A 23 -1.73 -15.51 7.71
CA GLY A 23 -1.16 -14.20 7.48
C GLY A 23 -1.70 -13.65 6.16
N ALA A 24 -2.40 -12.51 6.21
CA ALA A 24 -2.80 -11.81 5.00
C ALA A 24 -1.55 -11.66 4.13
N ALA A 25 -1.59 -12.16 2.90
CA ALA A 25 -0.54 -11.94 1.93
C ALA A 25 -0.49 -10.43 1.67
N GLN A 26 0.33 -9.73 2.44
CA GLN A 26 0.71 -8.36 2.15
C GLN A 26 1.46 -8.47 0.82
N ALA A 27 0.88 -7.91 -0.24
CA ALA A 27 1.61 -7.76 -1.49
C ALA A 27 2.91 -7.05 -1.15
N ALA A 28 4.05 -7.64 -1.51
CA ALA A 28 5.35 -7.02 -1.28
C ALA A 28 5.31 -5.60 -1.85
N SER A 29 5.68 -4.60 -1.06
CA SER A 29 5.70 -3.21 -1.52
C SER A 29 6.61 -3.14 -2.74
N SER A 30 6.08 -2.71 -3.88
CA SER A 30 6.87 -2.53 -5.10
C SER A 30 7.75 -1.28 -5.06
N GLY A 31 7.62 -0.48 -3.99
CA GLY A 31 8.30 0.81 -3.86
C GLY A 31 7.66 1.88 -4.74
N GLN A 32 6.43 1.67 -5.23
CA GLN A 32 5.82 2.56 -6.20
C GLN A 32 4.75 3.47 -5.61
N VAL A 33 4.68 4.69 -6.13
CA VAL A 33 3.47 5.52 -6.10
C VAL A 33 2.91 5.59 -7.51
N VAL A 34 1.68 5.11 -7.69
CA VAL A 34 1.02 5.06 -9.00
C VAL A 34 -0.10 6.09 -9.02
N VAL A 35 -0.09 6.96 -10.03
CA VAL A 35 -1.10 8.00 -10.21
C VAL A 35 -1.89 7.74 -11.48
N PHE A 36 -3.21 7.65 -11.34
CA PHE A 36 -4.16 7.59 -12.43
C PHE A 36 -4.80 8.98 -12.63
N SER A 37 -4.98 9.36 -13.90
CA SER A 37 -5.64 10.61 -14.26
C SER A 37 -7.00 10.36 -14.94
N HIS A 38 -7.03 9.59 -16.02
CA HIS A 38 -8.23 9.19 -16.76
C HIS A 38 -7.89 8.04 -17.72
N GLU A 39 -8.92 7.39 -18.27
CA GLU A 39 -8.84 6.10 -18.97
C GLU A 39 -7.99 6.12 -20.25
N PHE A 40 -7.83 7.30 -20.85
CA PHE A 40 -7.08 7.49 -22.10
C PHE A 40 -5.64 7.97 -21.88
N THR A 41 -5.22 8.18 -20.63
CA THR A 41 -3.85 8.58 -20.27
C THR A 41 -3.14 7.42 -19.57
N PRO A 42 -1.90 7.08 -19.97
CA PRO A 42 -1.11 6.08 -19.27
C PRO A 42 -0.92 6.42 -17.79
N LEU A 43 -0.82 5.40 -16.95
CA LEU A 43 -0.49 5.58 -15.54
C LEU A 43 0.88 6.27 -15.38
N VAL A 44 0.95 7.22 -14.46
CA VAL A 44 2.24 7.78 -14.03
C VAL A 44 2.74 6.95 -12.86
N VAL A 45 3.84 6.24 -13.06
CA VAL A 45 4.46 5.39 -12.05
C VAL A 45 5.72 6.07 -11.54
N HIS A 46 5.74 6.39 -10.26
CA HIS A 46 6.94 6.84 -9.57
C HIS A 46 7.56 5.66 -8.84
N GLN A 47 8.71 5.21 -9.32
CA GLN A 47 9.50 4.16 -8.68
C GLN A 47 10.38 4.78 -7.58
N ASP A 48 10.28 4.24 -6.37
CA ASP A 48 11.00 4.66 -5.16
C ASP A 48 11.10 6.20 -5.01
N PRO A 49 9.96 6.92 -5.02
CA PRO A 49 9.97 8.36 -5.04
C PRO A 49 10.53 8.94 -3.74
N GLU A 50 11.51 9.83 -3.90
CA GLU A 50 12.06 10.62 -2.80
C GLU A 50 11.75 12.11 -2.96
N GLY A 51 11.63 12.79 -1.82
CA GLY A 51 11.41 14.23 -1.75
C GLY A 51 10.00 14.65 -2.19
N CYS A 52 9.87 15.90 -2.63
CA CYS A 52 8.60 16.44 -3.10
C CYS A 52 8.40 16.17 -4.60
N LYS A 53 7.23 15.63 -4.96
CA LYS A 53 6.84 15.37 -6.35
C LYS A 53 5.56 16.12 -6.67
N THR A 54 5.54 16.84 -7.79
CA THR A 54 4.31 17.46 -8.30
C THR A 54 3.37 16.37 -8.81
N LEU A 55 2.08 16.49 -8.49
CA LEU A 55 1.08 15.61 -9.08
C LEU A 55 0.88 15.93 -10.56
N PRO A 56 0.71 14.93 -11.43
CA PRO A 56 0.39 15.18 -12.83
C PRO A 56 -0.95 15.91 -12.95
N ALA A 57 -1.09 16.72 -14.01
CA ALA A 57 -2.33 17.42 -14.27
C ALA A 57 -3.49 16.42 -14.42
N GLY A 58 -4.61 16.71 -13.76
CA GLY A 58 -5.79 15.84 -13.77
C GLY A 58 -5.59 14.52 -13.00
N ALA A 59 -4.62 14.43 -12.09
CA ALA A 59 -4.52 13.32 -11.15
C ALA A 59 -5.87 13.11 -10.44
N HIS A 60 -6.37 11.88 -10.50
CA HIS A 60 -7.70 11.51 -9.99
C HIS A 60 -7.62 10.45 -8.90
N GLU A 61 -6.68 9.51 -9.02
CA GLU A 61 -6.40 8.51 -7.98
C GLU A 61 -4.89 8.34 -7.76
N LEU A 62 -4.50 8.07 -6.52
CA LEU A 62 -3.13 7.75 -6.12
C LEU A 62 -3.14 6.45 -5.34
N SER A 63 -2.28 5.51 -5.72
CA SER A 63 -2.04 4.25 -5.01
C SER A 63 -0.65 4.25 -4.38
N ASN A 64 -0.60 4.02 -3.06
CA ASN A 64 0.64 3.87 -2.31
C ASN A 64 1.03 2.39 -2.24
N LEU A 65 1.91 1.96 -3.14
CA LEU A 65 2.51 0.63 -3.17
C LEU A 65 3.92 0.62 -2.54
N THR A 66 4.24 1.64 -1.74
CA THR A 66 5.49 1.72 -0.96
C THR A 66 5.30 1.11 0.44
N ASP A 67 6.39 1.03 1.21
CA ASP A 67 6.40 0.63 2.62
C ASP A 67 6.26 1.81 3.60
N LYS A 68 6.08 3.04 3.07
CA LYS A 68 6.01 4.29 3.86
C LYS A 68 4.71 5.05 3.58
N PRO A 69 4.23 5.91 4.50
CA PRO A 69 3.06 6.73 4.26
C PRO A 69 3.32 7.78 3.16
N VAL A 70 2.41 7.91 2.20
CA VAL A 70 2.42 9.01 1.22
C VAL A 70 1.62 10.18 1.76
N ARG A 71 2.16 11.39 1.71
CA ARG A 71 1.49 12.64 2.11
C ARG A 71 1.12 13.45 0.87
N ILE A 72 -0.14 13.85 0.75
CA ILE A 72 -0.68 14.65 -0.38
C ILE A 72 -1.02 16.06 0.08
N TYR A 73 -0.46 17.07 -0.59
CA TYR A 73 -0.56 18.48 -0.21
C TYR A 73 -1.32 19.31 -1.26
N SER A 74 -1.99 20.37 -0.80
CA SER A 74 -2.76 21.30 -1.65
C SER A 74 -1.91 22.33 -2.40
N ASN A 75 -0.57 22.19 -2.38
CA ASN A 75 0.37 23.10 -3.01
C ASN A 75 1.49 22.29 -3.70
N PRO A 76 2.26 22.89 -4.61
CA PRO A 76 3.29 22.15 -5.35
C PRO A 76 4.62 21.98 -4.58
N PHE A 77 4.70 22.40 -3.32
CA PHE A 77 5.95 22.49 -2.57
C PHE A 77 6.03 21.54 -1.36
N CYS A 78 5.07 20.63 -1.20
CA CYS A 78 4.97 19.70 -0.07
C CYS A 78 5.01 20.37 1.31
N GLN A 79 4.31 21.49 1.47
CA GLN A 79 4.29 22.26 2.71
C GLN A 79 2.90 22.28 3.37
N GLY A 80 2.86 22.44 4.68
CA GLY A 80 1.62 22.56 5.45
C GLY A 80 0.90 21.23 5.65
N ASP A 81 -0.42 21.33 5.78
CA ASP A 81 -1.28 20.18 6.04
C ASP A 81 -1.33 19.23 4.86
N ALA A 82 -1.40 17.93 5.18
CA ALA A 82 -1.41 16.87 4.18
C ALA A 82 -2.40 15.78 4.55
N MET A 83 -3.05 15.23 3.53
CA MET A 83 -3.73 13.95 3.65
C MET A 83 -2.69 12.84 3.64
N VAL A 84 -2.84 11.84 4.51
CA VAL A 84 -1.92 10.71 4.61
C VAL A 84 -2.58 9.46 4.02
N VAL A 85 -1.87 8.79 3.11
CA VAL A 85 -2.25 7.52 2.50
C VAL A 85 -1.27 6.46 3.01
N GLN A 86 -1.78 5.52 3.80
CA GLN A 86 -0.96 4.48 4.42
C GLN A 86 -0.44 3.46 3.38
N PRO A 87 0.66 2.74 3.69
CA PRO A 87 1.16 1.66 2.84
C PRO A 87 0.07 0.67 2.43
N GLY A 88 0.00 0.34 1.14
CA GLY A 88 -0.98 -0.60 0.58
C GLY A 88 -2.38 -0.02 0.34
N TYR A 89 -2.59 1.28 0.60
CA TYR A 89 -3.87 1.97 0.34
C TYR A 89 -3.79 2.89 -0.87
N GLY A 90 -4.95 3.13 -1.48
CA GLY A 90 -5.14 4.18 -2.48
C GLY A 90 -6.13 5.24 -2.00
N THR A 91 -6.20 6.35 -2.74
CA THR A 91 -7.18 7.41 -2.48
C THR A 91 -7.54 8.18 -3.73
N HIS A 92 -8.73 8.76 -3.75
CA HIS A 92 -9.06 9.81 -4.70
C HIS A 92 -8.23 11.06 -4.40
N VAL A 93 -7.56 11.58 -5.42
CA VAL A 93 -6.83 12.83 -5.35
C VAL A 93 -7.86 13.96 -5.37
N TYR A 94 -7.92 14.74 -4.28
CA TYR A 94 -8.84 15.86 -4.19
C TYR A 94 -8.44 16.97 -5.18
N PRO A 95 -9.39 17.75 -5.73
CA PRO A 95 -9.10 18.67 -6.84
C PRO A 95 -8.03 19.74 -6.60
N ALA A 96 -7.80 20.12 -5.34
CA ALA A 96 -6.80 21.12 -4.96
C ALA A 96 -5.39 20.53 -4.71
N ALA A 97 -5.21 19.21 -4.80
CA ALA A 97 -3.92 18.58 -4.57
C ALA A 97 -2.90 18.98 -5.65
N GLY A 98 -1.70 19.37 -5.22
CA GLY A 98 -0.63 19.83 -6.11
C GLY A 98 0.65 19.00 -6.04
N SER A 99 0.93 18.36 -4.92
CA SER A 99 2.13 17.54 -4.74
C SER A 99 1.93 16.39 -3.76
N PHE A 100 2.86 15.44 -3.79
CA PHE A 100 2.99 14.42 -2.78
C PHE A 100 4.45 14.22 -2.35
N SER A 101 4.63 13.65 -1.15
CA SER A 101 5.91 13.15 -0.66
C SER A 101 5.74 11.78 -0.03
N VAL A 102 6.81 10.99 0.02
CA VAL A 102 6.89 9.70 0.74
C VAL A 102 7.78 9.85 1.96
#